data_AF-A0A5K0XL17-F1
#
_entry.id   AF-A0A5K0XL17-F1
#
_cell.length_a   1.000
_cell.length_b   1.000
_cell.length_c   1.000
_cell.angle_alpha   90.00
_cell.angle_beta   90.00
_cell.angle_gamma   90.00
#
_symmetry.space_group_name_H-M   'P 1'
#
loop_
_entity.id
_entity.type
_entity.pdbx_description
1 polymer ?
#
loop_
_entity_poly.entity_id
_entity_poly.type
_entity_poly.pdbx_seq_one_letter_code
_entity_poly.pdbx_strand_id
1 'polypeptide(L)' 'NCQTSGVQKKIILVFVDVDTLEVKKQSDLIASAFQRNEYEEQLKPQKVRKWKEALKKVGNISGFTQKDTY' A
#
# COMPACT_ATOMS: atom_id res chain seq x y z
N ASN A 1 -24.97 8.24 -23.88
CA ASN A 1 -23.84 7.29 -23.80
C ASN A 1 -22.52 8.06 -23.76
N CYS A 2 -22.00 8.37 -22.58
CA CYS A 2 -20.65 8.91 -22.44
C CYS A 2 -19.67 7.74 -22.29
N GLN A 3 -18.93 7.43 -23.35
CA GLN A 3 -17.77 6.56 -23.27
C GLN A 3 -16.63 7.39 -22.67
N THR A 4 -16.25 7.09 -21.43
CA THR A 4 -15.05 7.69 -20.82
C THR A 4 -13.82 7.09 -21.49
N SER A 5 -13.25 7.82 -22.45
CA SER A 5 -11.95 7.51 -23.03
C SER A 5 -10.92 7.41 -21.89
N GLY A 6 -10.43 6.20 -21.65
CA GLY A 6 -9.63 5.86 -20.47
C GLY A 6 -8.28 6.58 -20.47
N VAL A 7 -8.14 7.55 -19.56
CA VAL A 7 -6.82 8.13 -19.24
C VAL A 7 -5.99 7.04 -18.55
N GLN A 8 -4.93 6.56 -19.20
CA GLN A 8 -3.96 5.68 -18.54
C GLN A 8 -3.28 6.45 -17.41
N LYS A 9 -3.56 6.06 -16.16
CA LYS A 9 -2.86 6.57 -14.99
C LYS A 9 -1.59 5.75 -14.78
N LYS A 10 -0.43 6.41 -14.81
CA LYS A 10 0.85 5.81 -14.42
C LYS A 10 1.06 5.97 -12.93
N ILE A 11 1.59 4.94 -12.28
CA ILE A 11 1.91 4.93 -10.85
C ILE A 11 3.42 4.72 -10.75
N ILE A 12 4.10 5.60 -10.01
CA ILE A 12 5.51 5.43 -9.65
C ILE A 12 5.54 5.11 -8.16
N LEU A 13 6.19 4.01 -7.80
CA LEU A 13 6.32 3.56 -6.43
C LEU A 13 7.72 3.84 -5.92
N VAL A 14 7.80 4.43 -4.74
CA VAL A 14 9.05 4.68 -4.01
C VAL A 14 8.90 4.03 -2.64
N PHE A 15 9.76 3.06 -2.35
CA PHE A 15 9.84 2.36 -1.07
C PHE A 15 11.04 2.94 -0.32
N VAL A 16 10.79 3.62 0.79
CA VAL A 16 11.82 4.27 1.62
C VAL A 16 11.93 3.51 2.92
N ASP A 17 13.10 2.93 3.20
CA ASP A 17 13.43 2.19 4.42
C ASP A 17 12.45 1.08 4.79
N VAL A 18 11.77 0.53 3.79
CA VAL A 18 10.82 -0.56 3.93
C VAL A 18 11.12 -1.62 2.88
N ASP A 19 11.15 -2.89 3.30
CA ASP A 19 11.25 -3.99 2.36
C ASP A 19 9.94 -4.16 1.58
N THR A 20 10.05 -4.26 0.27
CA THR A 20 8.91 -4.59 -0.61
C THR A 20 8.20 -5.89 -0.21
N LEU A 21 8.91 -6.85 0.39
CA LEU A 21 8.33 -8.08 0.95
C LEU A 21 7.42 -7.79 2.13
N GLU A 22 7.80 -6.86 3.02
CA GLU A 22 6.98 -6.43 4.14
C GLU A 22 5.73 -5.71 3.65
N VAL A 23 5.84 -4.84 2.63
CA VAL A 23 4.68 -4.19 1.99
C VAL A 23 3.73 -5.20 1.36
N LYS A 24 4.28 -6.18 0.64
CA LYS A 24 3.49 -7.20 -0.04
C LYS A 24 2.75 -8.11 0.93
N LYS A 25 3.45 -8.55 1.99
CA LYS A 25 2.89 -9.44 3.02
C LYS A 25 2.08 -8.69 4.07
N GLN A 26 2.22 -7.37 4.13
CA GLN A 26 1.68 -6.51 5.20
C GLN A 26 2.11 -7.04 6.57
N SER A 27 3.40 -7.35 6.70
CA SER A 27 4.00 -7.85 7.93
C SER A 27 4.59 -6.71 8.77
N ASP A 28 5.08 -7.07 9.96
CA ASP A 28 5.88 -6.19 10.82
C ASP A 28 5.20 -4.85 11.09
N LEU A 29 5.86 -3.74 10.78
CA LEU A 29 5.38 -2.38 11.01
C LEU A 29 4.03 -2.10 10.32
N ILE A 30 3.80 -2.70 9.14
CA ILE A 30 2.57 -2.50 8.37
C ILE A 30 1.40 -3.25 9.02
N ALA A 31 1.65 -4.43 9.58
CA ALA A 31 0.64 -5.16 10.35
C ALA A 31 0.22 -4.38 11.59
N SER A 32 1.20 -3.86 12.35
CA SER A 32 0.96 -3.06 13.55
C SER A 32 0.20 -1.78 13.23
N ALA A 33 0.53 -1.09 12.13
CA ALA A 33 -0.19 0.10 11.68
C ALA A 33 -1.66 -0.20 11.35
N PHE A 34 -1.95 -1.33 10.70
CA PHE A 34 -3.34 -1.72 10.43
C PHE A 34 -4.12 -2.05 11.70
N GLN A 35 -3.52 -2.78 12.64
CA GLN A 35 -4.17 -3.13 13.91
C GLN A 35 -4.49 -1.87 14.73
N ARG A 36 -3.55 -0.92 14.78
CA ARG A 36 -3.75 0.38 15.43
C ARG A 36 -4.90 1.17 14.79
N ASN A 37 -4.92 1.25 13.47
CA ASN A 37 -5.94 1.95 12.70
C ASN A 37 -7.35 1.34 12.84
N GLU A 38 -7.44 0.01 12.99
CA GLU A 38 -8.71 -0.69 13.23
C GLU A 38 -9.26 -0.44 14.64
N TYR A 39 -8.38 -0.28 15.64
CA TYR A 39 -8.77 -0.15 17.05
C TYR A 39 -8.88 1.31 17.54
N GLU A 40 -7.88 2.15 17.25
CA GLU A 40 -7.79 3.52 17.78
C GLU A 40 -8.54 4.54 16.93
N GLU A 41 -8.48 4.41 15.60
CA GLU A 41 -9.08 5.39 14.70
C GLU A 41 -10.53 5.04 14.30
N GLN A 42 -11.08 3.93 14.82
CA GLN A 42 -12.39 3.39 14.48
C GLN A 42 -12.67 3.37 12.97
N LEU A 43 -11.61 3.16 12.18
CA LEU A 43 -11.74 3.18 10.74
C LEU A 43 -12.68 2.05 10.32
N LYS A 44 -13.67 2.39 9.50
CA LYS A 44 -14.65 1.41 9.00
C LYS A 44 -13.90 0.21 8.43
N PRO A 45 -14.23 -1.04 8.82
CA PRO A 45 -13.53 -2.25 8.36
C PRO A 45 -13.41 -2.33 6.82
N GLN A 46 -14.41 -1.81 6.11
CA GLN A 46 -14.42 -1.76 4.65
C GLN A 46 -13.33 -0.85 4.06
N LYS A 47 -12.95 0.24 4.75
CA LYS A 47 -11.87 1.14 4.34
C LYS A 47 -10.52 0.48 4.55
N VAL A 48 -10.32 -0.17 5.70
CA VAL A 48 -9.10 -0.93 5.99
C VAL A 48 -8.90 -2.06 4.99
N ARG A 49 -9.97 -2.82 4.67
CA ARG A 49 -9.92 -3.84 3.62
C ARG A 49 -9.48 -3.29 2.26
N LYS A 50 -10.00 -2.13 1.84
CA LYS A 50 -9.59 -1.48 0.58
C LYS A 50 -8.11 -1.10 0.59
N TRP A 51 -7.59 -0.63 1.72
CA TRP A 51 -6.18 -0.28 1.87
C TRP A 51 -5.28 -1.51 1.85
N LYS A 52 -5.67 -2.60 2.54
CA LYS A 52 -4.98 -3.89 2.50
C LYS A 52 -4.88 -4.42 1.06
N GLU A 53 -5.98 -4.40 0.30
CA GLU A 53 -5.97 -4.82 -1.10
C GLU A 53 -5.08 -3.93 -1.99
N ALA A 54 -5.14 -2.61 -1.79
CA ALA A 54 -4.31 -1.66 -2.53
C ALA A 54 -2.82 -1.88 -2.30
N LEU A 55 -2.39 -2.03 -1.04
CA LEU A 55 -0.98 -2.28 -0.70
C LEU A 55 -0.49 -3.63 -1.21
N LYS A 56 -1.33 -4.68 -1.14
CA LYS A 56 -1.01 -5.98 -1.74
C LYS A 56 -0.78 -5.88 -3.25
N LYS A 57 -1.58 -5.06 -3.96
CA LYS A 57 -1.40 -4.83 -5.39
C LYS A 57 -0.12 -4.05 -5.67
N VAL A 58 0.14 -3.00 -4.90
CA VAL A 58 1.33 -2.14 -5.01
C VAL A 58 2.63 -2.90 -4.72
N GLY A 59 2.64 -3.78 -3.71
CA GLY A 59 3.81 -4.63 -3.40
C GLY A 59 4.15 -5.67 -4.47
N ASN A 60 3.33 -5.83 -5.51
CA ASN A 60 3.63 -6.68 -6.67
C ASN A 60 4.08 -5.86 -7.91
N ILE A 61 4.15 -4.53 -7.80
CA ILE A 61 4.58 -3.65 -8.87
C ILE A 61 6.03 -3.23 -8.59
N SER A 62 6.88 -3.27 -9.62
CA SER A 62 8.26 -2.79 -9.52
C SER A 62 8.29 -1.30 -9.19
N GLY A 63 9.18 -0.91 -8.28
CA GLY A 63 9.38 0.47 -7.87
C GLY A 63 10.84 0.76 -7.54
N PHE A 64 11.09 1.99 -7.11
CA PHE A 64 12.39 2.41 -6.61
C PHE A 64 12.48 2.10 -5.12
N THR A 65 13.54 1.43 -4.69
CA THR A 65 13.79 1.18 -3.27
C THR A 65 14.98 2.02 -2.84
N GLN A 66 14.75 2.96 -1.94
CA GLN A 66 15.80 3.66 -1.21
C GLN A 66 16.03 2.88 0.07
N LYS A 67 17.23 2.33 0.22
CA LYS A 67 17.70 1.75 1.48
C LYS A 67 18.71 2.73 2.05
N ASP A 68 18.56 3.09 3.32
CA ASP A 68 19.63 3.76 4.05
C ASP A 68 20.95 3.01 3.85
N THR A 69 21.94 3.73 3.32
CA THR A 69 23.31 3.26 3.12
C THR A 69 24.14 3.86 4.25
N TYR A 70 24.43 3.04 5.26
CA TYR A 70 25.47 3.34 6.25
C TYR A 70 26.82 2.88 5.74
#